data_AF-A0A7X7ZB17-F1
#
_entry.id   AF-A0A7X7ZB17-F1
#
_cell.length_a   1.000
_cell.length_b   1.000
_cell.length_c   1.000
_cell.angle_alpha   90.00
_cell.angle_beta   90.00
_cell.angle_gamma   90.00
#
_symmetry.space_group_name_H-M   'P 1'
#
loop_
_entity.id
_entity.type
_entity.pdbx_description
1 polymer ?
#
loop_
_entity_poly.entity_id
_entity_poly.type
_entity_poly.pdbx_seq_one_letter_code
_entity_poly.pdbx_strand_id
1 'polypeptide(L)'
;ESRKLCLCEVSSVLKLANSTVSKHLSILKDAGLIIDDKEGKWVNYELVRSPESVYVQDMLALFIKYLNNDITIKNDLKLVNKVDRKIICGVD
;
A
#
# COMPACT_ATOMS: atom_id res chain seq x y z
N GLU A 1 3.12 -7.57 10.19
CA GLU A 1 3.81 -6.82 9.11
C GLU A 1 3.25 -7.31 7.78
N SER A 2 2.90 -6.41 6.85
CA SER A 2 2.41 -6.78 5.52
C SER A 2 3.56 -6.65 4.53
N ARG A 3 3.66 -7.60 3.58
CA ARG A 3 4.59 -7.52 2.45
C ARG A 3 4.34 -6.28 1.59
N LYS A 4 5.36 -5.82 0.86
CA LYS A 4 5.23 -4.76 -0.16
C LYS A 4 4.32 -5.20 -1.31
N LEU A 5 3.51 -4.28 -1.83
CA LEU A 5 2.47 -4.56 -2.84
C LEU A 5 2.71 -3.75 -4.11
N CYS A 6 2.45 -4.33 -5.29
CA CYS A 6 2.45 -3.57 -6.54
C CYS A 6 1.11 -2.88 -6.77
N LEU A 7 1.07 -1.92 -7.71
CA LEU A 7 -0.13 -1.15 -8.06
C LEU A 7 -1.36 -2.05 -8.34
N CYS A 8 -1.16 -3.13 -9.10
CA CYS A 8 -2.24 -4.03 -9.48
C CYS A 8 -2.80 -4.80 -8.27
N GLU A 9 -1.96 -5.19 -7.32
CA GLU A 9 -2.41 -5.84 -6.08
C GLU A 9 -3.22 -4.88 -5.22
N VAL A 10 -2.75 -3.64 -5.04
CA VAL A 10 -3.48 -2.61 -4.27
C VAL A 10 -4.83 -2.32 -4.93
N SER A 11 -4.85 -2.16 -6.25
CA SER A 11 -6.08 -1.91 -7.01
C SER A 11 -7.07 -3.09 -6.94
N SER A 12 -6.56 -4.33 -6.98
CA SER A 12 -7.38 -5.52 -6.83
C SER A 12 -8.01 -5.63 -5.45
N VAL A 13 -7.28 -5.28 -4.38
CA VAL A 13 -7.81 -5.32 -3.00
C VAL A 13 -8.87 -4.23 -2.81
N LEU A 14 -8.56 -2.99 -3.22
CA LEU A 14 -9.44 -1.85 -3.06
C LEU A 14 -10.62 -1.83 -4.04
N LYS A 15 -10.60 -2.70 -5.07
CA LYS A 15 -11.58 -2.74 -6.18
C LYS A 15 -11.75 -1.39 -6.88
N LEU A 16 -10.62 -0.70 -7.07
CA LEU A 16 -10.55 0.59 -7.75
C LEU A 16 -9.77 0.45 -9.05
N ALA A 17 -9.98 1.38 -9.98
CA ALA A 17 -9.19 1.45 -11.21
C ALA A 17 -7.72 1.77 -10.89
N ASN A 18 -6.80 1.20 -11.67
CA ASN A 18 -5.35 1.43 -11.53
C ASN A 18 -5.00 2.93 -11.59
N SER A 19 -5.68 3.73 -12.42
CA SER A 19 -5.44 5.18 -12.51
C SER A 19 -5.78 5.91 -11.21
N THR A 20 -6.89 5.54 -10.56
CA THR A 20 -7.30 6.11 -9.27
C THR A 20 -6.31 5.76 -8.18
N VAL A 21 -5.93 4.48 -8.08
CA VAL A 21 -4.98 4.03 -7.06
C VAL A 21 -3.61 4.64 -7.28
N SER A 22 -3.13 4.69 -8.53
CA SER A 22 -1.84 5.32 -8.87
C SER A 22 -1.81 6.79 -8.44
N LYS A 23 -2.91 7.53 -8.65
CA LYS A 23 -3.00 8.93 -8.20
C LYS A 23 -2.90 9.04 -6.68
N HIS A 24 -3.62 8.19 -5.94
CA HIS A 24 -3.56 8.20 -4.48
C HIS A 24 -2.18 7.80 -3.94
N LEU A 25 -1.54 6.78 -4.52
CA LEU A 25 -0.19 6.38 -4.13
C LEU A 25 0.84 7.49 -4.39
N SER A 26 0.71 8.23 -5.51
CA SER A 26 1.55 9.41 -5.74
C SER A 26 1.39 10.44 -4.64
N ILE A 27 0.15 10.79 -4.27
CA ILE A 27 -0.12 11.75 -3.19
C ILE A 27 0.48 11.29 -1.86
N LEU A 28 0.33 10.00 -1.52
CA LEU A 28 0.90 9.45 -0.28
C LEU A 28 2.43 9.44 -0.29
N LYS A 29 3.04 9.18 -1.45
CA LYS A 29 4.50 9.22 -1.65
C LYS A 29 5.02 10.64 -1.52
N ASP A 30 4.36 11.61 -2.16
CA ASP A 30 4.71 13.02 -2.10
C ASP A 30 4.56 13.58 -0.67
N ALA A 31 3.59 13.05 0.09
CA ALA A 31 3.42 13.34 1.51
C ALA A 31 4.43 12.63 2.43
N GLY A 32 5.29 11.75 1.88
CA GLY A 32 6.29 10.99 2.62
C GLY A 32 5.74 9.85 3.48
N LEU A 33 4.48 9.44 3.28
CA LEU A 33 3.84 8.36 4.06
C LEU A 33 4.20 6.96 3.56
N ILE A 34 4.53 6.85 2.27
CA ILE A 34 4.93 5.61 1.63
C ILE A 34 6.20 5.81 0.82
N ILE A 35 6.89 4.71 0.55
CA ILE A 35 8.00 4.64 -0.39
C ILE A 35 7.66 3.62 -1.48
N ASP A 36 8.37 3.72 -2.60
CA ASP A 36 8.33 2.76 -3.68
C ASP A 36 9.71 2.23 -4.04
N ASP A 37 9.75 0.97 -4.47
CA ASP A 37 10.96 0.29 -4.91
C ASP A 37 10.66 -0.57 -6.14
N LYS A 38 11.53 -0.47 -7.15
CA LYS A 38 11.39 -1.21 -8.40
C LYS A 38 12.11 -2.55 -8.29
N GLU A 39 11.34 -3.63 -8.34
CA GLU A 39 11.83 -5.00 -8.34
C GLU A 39 11.43 -5.69 -9.65
N GLY A 40 12.38 -5.80 -10.56
CA GLY A 40 12.14 -6.33 -11.91
C GLY A 40 11.09 -5.50 -12.66
N LYS A 41 9.96 -6.14 -12.99
CA LYS A 41 8.85 -5.51 -13.73
C LYS A 41 7.85 -4.81 -12.80
N TRP A 42 7.96 -4.96 -11.48
CA TRP A 42 7.01 -4.40 -10.52
C TRP A 42 7.60 -3.18 -9.81
N VAL A 43 6.78 -2.13 -9.68
CA VAL A 43 6.99 -1.07 -8.70
C VAL A 43 6.17 -1.45 -7.47
N ASN A 44 6.86 -1.66 -6.35
CA ASN A 44 6.26 -2.03 -5.08
C ASN A 44 6.14 -0.83 -4.16
N TYR A 45 5.10 -0.80 -3.36
CA TYR A 45 4.83 0.24 -2.38
C TYR A 45 4.81 -0.34 -0.97
N GLU A 46 5.34 0.41 0.00
CA GLU A 46 5.25 0.09 1.43
C GLU A 46 5.20 1.38 2.28
N LEU A 47 4.76 1.27 3.53
CA LEU A 47 4.83 2.37 4.48
C LEU A 47 6.29 2.74 4.75
N VAL A 48 6.57 4.03 4.91
CA VAL A 48 7.89 4.47 5.36
C VAL A 48 8.13 3.99 6.80
N ARG A 49 9.30 3.38 7.05
CA ARG A 49 9.66 2.81 8.37
C ARG A 49 10.34 3.82 9.30
N SER A 50 11.05 4.78 8.71
CA SER A 50 11.78 5.82 9.45
C SER A 50 11.60 7.17 8.75
N PRO A 51 10.40 7.77 8.83
CA PRO A 51 10.18 9.09 8.24
C PRO A 51 11.02 10.15 8.94
N GLU A 52 11.67 11.02 8.18
CA GLU A 52 12.47 12.14 8.72
C GLU A 52 11.60 13.20 9.40
N SER A 53 10.37 13.39 8.91
CA SER A 53 9.42 14.35 9.45
C SER A 53 8.69 13.80 10.68
N VAL A 54 8.79 14.53 11.81
CA VAL A 54 8.04 14.21 13.04
C VAL A 54 6.53 14.19 12.82
N TYR A 55 6.01 15.04 11.93
CA TYR A 55 4.57 15.05 11.59
C TYR A 55 4.12 13.76 10.91
N VAL A 56 4.98 13.20 10.04
CA VAL A 56 4.70 11.94 9.35
C VAL A 56 4.78 10.78 10.35
N GLN A 57 5.76 10.79 11.25
CA GLN A 57 5.86 9.80 12.33
C GLN A 57 4.57 9.79 13.19
N ASP A 58 4.12 10.97 13.64
CA ASP A 58 2.91 11.10 14.47
C ASP A 58 1.65 10.65 13.72
N MET A 59 1.48 11.06 12.46
CA MET A 59 0.33 10.62 11.65
C MET A 59 0.31 9.11 11.47
N LEU A 60 1.43 8.47 11.12
CA LEU A 60 1.50 7.03 10.97
C LEU A 60 1.19 6.31 12.29
N ALA A 61 1.70 6.81 13.41
CA ALA A 61 1.39 6.25 14.73
C ALA A 61 -0.12 6.31 15.02
N LEU A 62 -0.78 7.43 14.72
CA LEU A 62 -2.24 7.57 14.86
C LEU A 62 -2.99 6.62 13.91
N PHE A 63 -2.62 6.57 12.63
CA PHE A 63 -3.25 5.65 11.67
C PHE A 63 -3.14 4.21 12.13
N ILE A 64 -1.96 3.75 12.55
CA ILE A 64 -1.77 2.39 13.05
C ILE A 64 -2.65 2.15 14.29
N LYS A 65 -2.70 3.11 15.22
CA LYS A 65 -3.51 2.98 16.45
C LYS A 65 -5.01 2.81 16.16
N TYR A 66 -5.55 3.57 15.23
CA TYR A 66 -7.00 3.60 14.97
C TYR A 66 -7.44 2.62 13.87
N LEU A 67 -6.66 2.45 12.81
CA LEU A 67 -7.03 1.61 11.66
C LEU A 67 -6.87 0.11 11.93
N ASN A 68 -5.98 -0.31 12.83
CA ASN A 68 -5.79 -1.73 13.14
C ASN A 68 -7.07 -2.43 13.64
N ASN A 69 -8.02 -1.68 14.19
CA ASN A 69 -9.28 -2.20 14.68
C ASN A 69 -10.46 -2.03 13.71
N ASP A 70 -10.27 -1.28 12.63
CA ASP A 70 -11.30 -1.03 11.63
C ASP A 70 -11.68 -2.31 10.88
N ILE A 71 -12.99 -2.51 10.70
CA ILE A 71 -13.52 -3.72 10.07
C ILE A 71 -13.18 -3.81 8.58
N THR A 72 -13.15 -2.66 7.89
CA THR A 72 -12.78 -2.57 6.47
C THR A 72 -11.34 -2.98 6.30
N ILE A 73 -10.44 -2.40 7.11
CA ILE A 73 -9.01 -2.73 7.09
C ILE A 73 -8.77 -4.22 7.38
N LYS A 74 -9.46 -4.79 8.38
CA LYS A 74 -9.37 -6.24 8.67
C LYS A 74 -9.83 -7.11 7.50
N ASN A 75 -10.83 -6.69 6.75
CA ASN A 75 -11.30 -7.43 5.57
C ASN A 75 -10.33 -7.30 4.40
N ASP A 76 -9.81 -6.10 4.16
CA ASP A 76 -8.82 -5.85 3.10
C ASP A 76 -7.53 -6.64 3.36
N LEU A 77 -7.05 -6.72 4.61
CA LEU A 77 -5.90 -7.53 4.99
C LEU A 77 -6.09 -9.03 4.69
N LYS A 78 -7.32 -9.56 4.79
CA LYS A 78 -7.59 -10.95 4.39
C LYS A 78 -7.47 -11.13 2.87
N LEU A 79 -7.79 -10.10 2.08
CA LEU A 79 -7.64 -10.14 0.62
C LEU A 79 -6.18 -9.99 0.21
N VAL A 80 -5.40 -9.15 0.90
CA VAL A 80 -3.95 -8.99 0.67
C VAL A 80 -3.21 -10.33 0.73
N ASN A 81 -3.60 -11.23 1.64
CA ASN A 81 -3.00 -12.55 1.77
C ASN A 81 -3.42 -13.54 0.67
N LYS A 82 -4.43 -13.21 -0.13
CA LYS A 82 -4.98 -14.06 -1.20
C LYS A 82 -4.59 -13.60 -2.60
N VAL A 83 -4.25 -12.32 -2.76
CA VAL A 83 -3.82 -11.78 -4.06
C VAL A 83 -2.41 -12.25 -4.40
N ASP A 84 -2.23 -12.67 -5.65
CA ASP A 84 -0.94 -13.06 -6.22
C ASP A 84 -0.64 -12.20 -7.44
N ARG A 85 0.46 -11.44 -7.38
CA ARG A 85 0.93 -10.59 -8.48
C ARG A 85 1.24 -11.36 -9.76
N LYS A 86 1.66 -12.62 -9.69
CA LYS A 86 1.94 -13.42 -10.89
C LYS A 86 0.65 -13.67 -11.68
N ILE A 87 -0.44 -13.92 -10.96
CA ILE A 87 -1.77 -14.09 -11.54
C ILE A 87 -2.33 -12.75 -12.03
N ILE A 88 -2.29 -11.72 -11.19
CA ILE A 88 -2.95 -10.43 -11.47
C ILE A 88 -2.25 -9.63 -12.55
N CYS A 89 -0.91 -9.60 -12.55
CA CYS A 89 -0.17 -8.76 -13.48
C CYS A 89 0.03 -9.43 -14.85
N GLY A 90 -0.25 -10.74 -14.97
CA GLY A 90 -0.06 -11.49 -16.22
C GLY A 90 1.38 -11.50 -16.71
N VAL A 91 2.33 -11.45 -15.78
CA VAL A 91 3.75 -11.33 -16.10
C VAL A 91 4.45 -12.65 -15.80
N ASP A 92 4.66 -13.42 -16.86
CA ASP A 92 5.74 -14.42 -16.92
C ASP A 92 7.12 -13.73 -16.97
#